data_AF-A0A8T5IHA9-F1
#
_entry.id   AF-A0A8T5IHA9-F1
#
_cell.length_a   1.000
_cell.length_b   1.000
_cell.length_c   1.000
_cell.angle_alpha   90.00
_cell.angle_beta   90.00
_cell.angle_gamma   90.00
#
_symmetry.space_group_name_H-M   'P 1'
#
loop_
_entity.id
_entity.type
_entity.pdbx_description
1 polymer ?
#
loop_
_entity_poly.entity_id
_entity_poly.type
_entity_poly.pdbx_seq_one_letter_code
_entity_poly.pdbx_strand_id
1 'polypeptide(L)'
;MDDKGMAKAFGMMFGLMVLALVLASLWQSVPYIKNGVHAVLDPTIGSLLNWNLAWGMTILVFFIAAITTAVQKYATDQDALRELKKEQKELQQELKQYKDDPQKMMEMNKKNMSKNLEITGKIMSITMKGSVFTIIPFILLFRWFMDYFSAIPDFRFFGFMTWFWYYLIFVMIFSGFLRKWMKAA
;
A
#
# COMPACT_ATOMS: atom_id res chain seq x y z
N MET A 1 8.96 6.29 23.45
CA MET A 1 8.60 7.47 22.64
C MET A 1 7.09 7.65 22.75
N ASP A 2 6.62 8.88 22.88
CA ASP A 2 5.28 9.21 23.44
C ASP A 2 4.08 8.64 22.65
N ASP A 3 2.96 8.45 23.35
CA ASP A 3 1.65 8.12 22.75
C ASP A 3 1.24 9.08 21.61
N LYS A 4 1.84 10.28 21.55
CA LYS A 4 1.51 11.31 20.57
C LYS A 4 1.95 10.94 19.15
N GLY A 5 3.06 10.23 18.99
CA GLY A 5 3.52 9.75 17.67
C GLY A 5 2.56 8.76 17.03
N MET A 6 2.05 7.81 17.82
CA MET A 6 1.05 6.83 17.41
C MET A 6 -0.28 7.52 17.10
N ALA A 7 -0.79 8.34 18.02
CA ALA A 7 -2.05 9.08 17.84
C ALA A 7 -2.03 9.95 16.56
N LYS A 8 -0.90 10.60 16.25
CA LYS A 8 -0.74 11.38 15.02
C LYS A 8 -0.82 10.52 13.76
N ALA A 9 -0.19 9.34 13.76
CA ALA A 9 -0.25 8.42 12.62
C ALA A 9 -1.69 7.91 12.39
N PHE A 10 -2.40 7.55 13.47
CA PHE A 10 -3.81 7.16 13.40
C PHE A 10 -4.71 8.29 12.93
N GLY A 11 -4.54 9.50 13.46
CA GLY A 11 -5.29 10.68 13.00
C GLY A 11 -5.06 10.98 11.52
N MET A 12 -3.82 10.82 11.05
CA MET A 12 -3.48 10.98 9.63
C MET A 12 -4.11 9.89 8.76
N MET A 13 -4.07 8.62 9.17
CA MET A 13 -4.78 7.53 8.47
C MET A 13 -6.28 7.77 8.41
N PHE A 14 -6.90 8.17 9.53
CA PHE A 14 -8.31 8.47 9.57
C PHE A 14 -8.67 9.64 8.64
N GLY A 15 -7.89 10.72 8.68
CA GLY A 15 -8.05 11.85 7.76
C GLY A 15 -7.93 11.42 6.29
N LEU A 16 -7.00 10.54 5.96
CA LEU A 16 -6.84 9.99 4.62
C LEU A 16 -8.00 9.10 4.19
N MET A 17 -8.54 8.28 5.09
CA MET A 17 -9.72 7.46 4.81
C MET A 17 -10.95 8.34 4.54
N VAL A 18 -11.18 9.37 5.37
CA VAL A 18 -12.27 10.33 5.14
C VAL A 18 -12.07 11.05 3.81
N LEU A 19 -10.84 11.51 3.52
CA LEU A 19 -10.52 12.14 2.24
C LEU A 19 -10.79 11.19 1.06
N ALA A 20 -10.42 9.91 1.17
CA ALA A 20 -10.67 8.91 0.15
C ALA A 20 -12.18 8.71 -0.11
N LEU A 21 -12.97 8.63 0.95
CA LEU A 21 -14.43 8.52 0.86
C LEU A 21 -15.06 9.78 0.24
N VAL A 22 -14.58 10.95 0.63
CA VAL A 22 -15.02 12.23 0.06
C VAL A 22 -14.68 12.28 -1.43
N LEU A 23 -13.44 11.99 -1.83
CA LEU A 23 -13.04 11.95 -3.25
C LEU A 23 -13.87 10.94 -4.05
N ALA A 24 -14.14 9.76 -3.48
CA ALA A 24 -14.96 8.74 -4.13
C ALA A 24 -16.42 9.21 -4.31
N SER A 25 -17.00 9.89 -3.32
CA SER A 25 -18.35 10.46 -3.37
C SER A 25 -18.43 11.63 -4.36
N LEU A 26 -17.43 12.50 -4.35
CA LEU A 26 -17.33 13.65 -5.27
C LEU A 26 -17.06 13.23 -6.72
N TRP A 27 -16.59 12.00 -6.96
CA TRP A 27 -16.29 11.53 -8.31
C TRP A 27 -17.48 11.61 -9.28
N GLN A 28 -18.69 11.32 -8.80
CA GLN A 28 -19.92 11.42 -9.61
C GLN A 28 -20.54 12.82 -9.52
N SER A 29 -20.40 13.50 -8.37
CA SER A 29 -21.03 14.79 -8.12
C SER A 29 -20.30 15.98 -8.73
N VAL A 30 -19.00 15.87 -8.98
CA VAL A 30 -18.14 16.96 -9.50
C VAL A 30 -17.52 16.54 -10.84
N PRO A 31 -18.14 16.91 -11.97
CA PRO A 31 -17.67 16.53 -13.30
C PRO A 31 -16.23 16.97 -13.58
N TYR A 32 -15.78 18.09 -13.02
CA TYR A 32 -14.41 18.59 -13.20
C TYR A 32 -13.34 17.64 -12.66
N ILE A 33 -13.59 16.94 -11.54
CA ILE A 33 -12.62 15.98 -10.98
C ILE A 33 -12.49 14.79 -11.92
N LYS A 34 -13.63 14.18 -12.27
CA LYS A 34 -13.68 13.04 -13.19
C LYS A 34 -13.07 13.40 -14.54
N ASN A 35 -13.57 14.45 -15.18
CA ASN A 35 -13.13 14.85 -16.51
C ASN A 35 -11.66 15.27 -16.52
N GLY A 36 -11.16 15.93 -15.46
CA GLY A 36 -9.75 16.27 -15.33
C GLY A 36 -8.86 15.05 -15.26
N VAL A 37 -9.24 14.04 -14.47
CA VAL A 37 -8.48 12.79 -14.38
C VAL A 37 -8.51 12.03 -15.72
N HIS A 38 -9.68 11.93 -16.36
CA HIS A 38 -9.80 11.32 -17.69
C HIS A 38 -8.96 12.06 -18.75
N ALA A 39 -8.98 13.39 -18.77
CA ALA A 39 -8.20 14.18 -19.72
C ALA A 39 -6.68 13.94 -19.62
N VAL A 40 -6.17 13.59 -18.43
CA VAL A 40 -4.76 13.27 -18.22
C VAL A 40 -4.46 11.79 -18.47
N LEU A 41 -5.31 10.89 -17.94
CA LEU A 41 -5.05 9.46 -17.95
C LEU A 41 -5.44 8.78 -19.27
N ASP A 42 -6.52 9.20 -19.93
CA ASP A 42 -6.98 8.59 -21.19
C ASP A 42 -5.92 8.66 -22.31
N PRO A 43 -5.29 9.81 -22.62
CA PRO A 43 -4.28 9.88 -23.68
C PRO A 43 -2.97 9.19 -23.32
N THR A 44 -2.71 8.95 -22.04
CA THR A 44 -1.46 8.35 -21.55
C THR A 44 -1.66 6.87 -21.21
N ILE A 45 -2.18 6.60 -20.03
CA ILE A 45 -2.43 5.26 -19.51
C ILE A 45 -3.51 4.55 -20.34
N GLY A 46 -4.58 5.27 -20.73
CA GLY A 46 -5.65 4.72 -21.56
C GLY A 46 -5.14 4.25 -22.93
N SER A 47 -4.31 5.05 -23.59
CA SER A 47 -3.66 4.66 -24.86
C SER A 47 -2.79 3.41 -24.70
N LEU A 48 -2.01 3.33 -23.62
CA LEU A 48 -1.19 2.15 -23.30
C LEU A 48 -2.04 0.89 -23.09
N LEU A 49 -3.16 1.00 -22.38
CA LEU A 49 -4.09 -0.11 -22.16
C LEU A 49 -4.85 -0.51 -23.44
N ASN A 50 -5.19 0.46 -24.28
CA ASN A 50 -5.88 0.21 -25.55
C ASN A 50 -4.99 -0.49 -26.59
N TRP A 51 -3.67 -0.29 -26.55
CA TRP A 51 -2.74 -0.97 -27.45
C TRP A 51 -2.77 -2.49 -27.25
N ASN A 52 -2.61 -2.92 -26.01
CA ASN A 52 -2.82 -4.30 -25.62
C ASN A 52 -3.09 -4.34 -24.12
N LEU A 53 -4.26 -4.84 -23.74
CA LEU A 53 -4.71 -4.70 -22.37
C LEU A 53 -3.84 -5.47 -21.37
N ALA A 54 -3.33 -6.66 -21.76
CA ALA A 54 -2.45 -7.46 -20.93
C ALA A 54 -1.07 -6.81 -20.75
N TRP A 55 -0.42 -6.45 -21.85
CA TRP A 55 0.91 -5.85 -21.82
C TRP A 55 0.89 -4.43 -21.23
N GLY A 56 -0.10 -3.63 -21.61
CA GLY A 56 -0.29 -2.29 -21.08
C GLY A 56 -0.50 -2.29 -19.57
N MET A 57 -1.34 -3.21 -19.07
CA MET A 57 -1.54 -3.36 -17.62
C MET A 57 -0.27 -3.86 -16.92
N THR A 58 0.47 -4.80 -17.52
CA THR A 58 1.75 -5.28 -16.96
C THR A 58 2.74 -4.13 -16.78
N ILE A 59 2.94 -3.34 -17.83
CA ILE A 59 3.86 -2.20 -17.84
C ILE A 59 3.43 -1.16 -16.81
N LEU A 60 2.13 -0.84 -16.77
CA LEU A 60 1.56 0.09 -15.81
C LEU A 60 1.77 -0.38 -14.36
N VAL A 61 1.46 -1.63 -14.04
CA VAL A 61 1.66 -2.18 -12.70
C VAL A 61 3.14 -2.18 -12.32
N PHE A 62 4.05 -2.43 -13.26
CA PHE A 62 5.49 -2.31 -13.03
C PHE A 62 5.89 -0.87 -12.67
N PHE A 63 5.44 0.14 -13.42
CA PHE A 63 5.73 1.55 -13.11
C PHE A 63 5.13 1.99 -11.77
N ILE A 64 3.90 1.58 -11.48
CA ILE A 64 3.26 1.83 -10.18
C ILE A 64 4.08 1.20 -9.05
N ALA A 65 4.53 -0.05 -9.21
CA ALA A 65 5.38 -0.72 -8.24
C ALA A 65 6.74 -0.01 -8.08
N ALA A 66 7.34 0.46 -9.19
CA ALA A 66 8.59 1.20 -9.18
C ALA A 66 8.46 2.53 -8.43
N ILE A 67 7.44 3.33 -8.75
CA ILE A 67 7.18 4.62 -8.11
C ILE A 67 6.86 4.43 -6.63
N THR A 68 5.97 3.51 -6.27
CA THR A 68 5.64 3.24 -4.85
C THR A 68 6.84 2.80 -4.06
N THR A 69 7.65 1.89 -4.61
CA THR A 69 8.83 1.39 -3.91
C THR A 69 9.91 2.48 -3.81
N ALA A 70 10.04 3.35 -4.82
CA ALA A 70 10.94 4.50 -4.75
C ALA A 70 10.49 5.51 -3.70
N VAL A 71 9.19 5.87 -3.67
CA VAL A 71 8.64 6.75 -2.63
C VAL A 71 8.80 6.11 -1.25
N GLN A 72 8.51 4.82 -1.10
CA GLN A 72 8.74 4.11 0.16
C GLN A 72 10.22 4.23 0.58
N LYS A 73 11.16 4.03 -0.34
CA LYS A 73 12.59 4.12 -0.05
C LYS A 73 13.04 5.51 0.38
N TYR A 74 12.62 6.55 -0.34
CA TYR A 74 13.14 7.91 -0.14
C TYR A 74 12.33 8.75 0.85
N ALA A 75 11.04 8.45 1.03
CA ALA A 75 10.16 9.18 1.95
C ALA A 75 10.03 8.50 3.33
N THR A 76 10.67 7.35 3.52
CA THR A 76 10.64 6.60 4.79
C THR A 76 12.06 6.38 5.29
N ASP A 77 12.28 6.59 6.59
CA ASP A 77 13.55 6.26 7.25
C ASP A 77 13.80 4.74 7.19
N GLN A 78 14.69 4.34 6.28
CA GLN A 78 14.95 2.93 6.00
C GLN A 78 15.71 2.25 7.13
N ASP A 79 16.59 2.97 7.82
CA ASP A 79 17.43 2.40 8.87
C ASP A 79 16.61 2.16 10.12
N ALA A 80 15.80 3.15 10.54
CA ALA A 80 14.83 2.98 11.62
C ALA A 80 13.82 1.87 11.31
N LEU A 81 13.36 1.75 10.05
CA LEU A 81 12.43 0.68 9.65
C LEU A 81 13.07 -0.72 9.73
N ARG A 82 14.35 -0.85 9.36
CA ARG A 82 15.09 -2.13 9.46
C ARG A 82 15.31 -2.52 10.91
N GLU A 83 15.70 -1.58 11.76
CA GLU A 83 15.90 -1.80 13.19
C GLU A 83 14.61 -2.29 13.86
N LEU A 84 13.50 -1.58 13.65
CA LEU A 84 12.19 -1.98 14.20
C LEU A 84 11.71 -3.34 13.68
N LYS A 85 11.93 -3.65 12.39
CA LYS A 85 11.63 -4.98 11.83
C LYS A 85 12.50 -6.08 12.44
N LYS A 86 13.75 -5.76 12.81
CA LYS A 86 14.65 -6.69 13.51
C LYS A 86 14.17 -6.94 14.93
N GLU A 87 13.88 -5.88 15.69
CA GLU A 87 13.30 -5.99 17.04
C GLU A 87 11.99 -6.79 17.04
N GLN A 88 11.12 -6.56 16.05
CA GLN A 88 9.87 -7.31 15.90
C GLN A 88 10.12 -8.81 15.68
N LYS A 89 11.13 -9.17 14.88
CA LYS A 89 11.50 -10.58 14.63
C LYS A 89 12.12 -11.23 15.86
N GLU A 90 12.97 -10.51 16.59
CA GLU A 90 13.57 -10.99 17.84
C GLU A 90 12.49 -11.31 18.89
N LEU A 91 11.51 -10.42 19.05
CA LEU A 91 10.35 -10.68 19.92
C LEU A 91 9.54 -11.91 19.49
N GLN A 92 9.31 -12.09 18.19
CA GLN A 92 8.63 -13.28 17.69
C GLN A 92 9.45 -14.57 17.90
N GLN A 93 10.78 -14.49 17.89
CA GLN A 93 11.65 -15.63 18.17
C GLN A 93 11.67 -15.96 19.67
N GLU A 94 11.73 -14.95 20.54
CA GLU A 94 11.65 -15.12 21.99
C GLU A 94 10.35 -15.86 22.37
N LEU A 95 9.20 -15.47 21.81
CA LEU A 95 7.94 -16.18 22.00
C LEU A 95 7.97 -17.65 21.56
N LYS A 96 8.76 -17.99 20.53
CA LYS A 96 8.89 -19.37 20.06
C LYS A 96 9.70 -20.25 21.01
N GLN A 97 10.58 -19.67 21.83
CA GLN A 97 11.42 -20.40 22.78
C GLN A 97 10.64 -20.91 24.01
N TYR A 98 9.50 -20.30 24.32
CA TYR A 98 8.66 -20.65 25.48
C TYR A 98 7.36 -21.36 25.08
N LYS A 99 7.31 -21.95 23.88
CA LYS A 99 6.12 -22.66 23.38
C LYS A 99 5.70 -23.84 24.25
N ASP A 100 6.67 -24.48 24.91
CA ASP A 100 6.46 -25.69 25.70
C ASP A 100 6.12 -25.40 27.17
N ASP A 101 6.12 -24.12 27.60
CA ASP A 101 5.78 -23.69 28.96
C ASP A 101 4.55 -22.76 28.95
N PRO A 102 3.32 -23.30 29.14
CA PRO A 102 2.08 -22.54 29.03
C PRO A 102 1.99 -21.35 30.01
N GLN A 103 2.56 -21.46 31.21
CA GLN A 103 2.50 -20.40 32.21
C GLN A 103 3.45 -19.25 31.84
N LYS A 104 4.69 -19.55 31.48
CA LYS A 104 5.62 -18.53 30.97
C LYS A 104 5.14 -17.92 29.66
N MET A 105 4.52 -18.71 28.78
CA MET A 105 4.00 -18.23 27.51
C MET A 105 2.87 -17.20 27.70
N MET A 106 2.03 -17.36 28.72
CA MET A 106 0.97 -16.40 29.04
C MET A 106 1.52 -15.06 29.57
N GLU A 107 2.50 -15.10 30.49
CA GLU A 107 3.16 -13.89 30.98
C GLU A 107 3.95 -13.19 29.87
N MET A 108 4.68 -13.96 29.07
CA MET A 108 5.47 -13.46 27.96
C MET A 108 4.58 -12.85 26.86
N ASN A 109 3.42 -13.46 26.58
CA ASN A 109 2.45 -12.91 25.64
C ASN A 109 1.93 -11.53 26.10
N LYS A 110 1.60 -11.34 27.39
CA LYS A 110 1.14 -10.04 27.88
C LYS A 110 2.22 -8.96 27.75
N LYS A 111 3.45 -9.28 28.13
CA LYS A 111 4.60 -8.37 28.01
C LYS A 111 4.95 -8.06 26.56
N ASN A 112 4.89 -9.07 25.68
CA ASN A 112 5.23 -8.91 24.28
C ASN A 112 4.11 -8.27 23.46
N MET A 113 2.86 -8.36 23.91
CA MET A 113 1.74 -7.68 23.28
C MET A 113 1.93 -6.15 23.30
N SER A 114 2.27 -5.58 24.47
CA SER A 114 2.50 -4.13 24.57
C SER A 114 3.71 -3.68 23.76
N LYS A 115 4.82 -4.41 23.83
CA LYS A 115 6.03 -4.10 23.07
C LYS A 115 5.83 -4.26 21.55
N ASN A 116 5.12 -5.30 21.12
CA ASN A 116 4.77 -5.49 19.72
C ASN A 116 3.83 -4.40 19.21
N LEU A 117 2.88 -3.93 20.04
CA LEU A 117 2.02 -2.81 19.70
C LEU A 117 2.83 -1.51 19.56
N GLU A 118 3.78 -1.25 20.46
CA GLU A 118 4.68 -0.10 20.37
C GLU A 118 5.51 -0.15 19.07
N ILE A 119 6.15 -1.28 18.78
CA ILE A 119 6.95 -1.46 17.56
C ILE A 119 6.09 -1.30 16.31
N THR A 120 4.91 -1.91 16.30
CA THR A 120 3.95 -1.79 15.20
C THR A 120 3.53 -0.34 15.00
N GLY A 121 3.23 0.39 16.08
CA GLY A 121 2.90 1.81 16.02
C GLY A 121 4.05 2.67 15.48
N LYS A 122 5.29 2.37 15.88
CA LYS A 122 6.48 3.04 15.33
C LYS A 122 6.62 2.78 13.83
N ILE A 123 6.51 1.52 13.40
CA ILE A 123 6.55 1.13 11.98
C ILE A 123 5.46 1.87 11.20
N MET A 124 4.21 1.89 11.71
CA MET A 124 3.11 2.62 11.09
C MET A 124 3.42 4.12 10.98
N SER A 125 3.93 4.75 12.04
CA SER A 125 4.23 6.19 12.02
C SER A 125 5.31 6.56 11.00
N ILE A 126 6.32 5.71 10.82
CA ILE A 126 7.42 5.91 9.88
C ILE A 126 6.91 5.70 8.45
N THR A 127 6.17 4.62 8.20
CA THR A 127 5.65 4.27 6.86
C THR A 127 4.50 5.17 6.39
N MET A 128 3.63 5.64 7.30
CA MET A 128 2.49 6.48 6.95
C MET A 128 2.90 7.86 6.46
N LYS A 129 3.95 8.46 7.05
CA LYS A 129 4.47 9.75 6.60
C LYS A 129 4.83 9.73 5.12
N GLY A 130 5.46 8.64 4.65
CA GLY A 130 5.78 8.47 3.23
C GLY A 130 4.56 8.16 2.36
N SER A 131 3.61 7.38 2.87
CA SER A 131 2.46 6.89 2.12
C SER A 131 1.41 7.97 1.81
N VAL A 132 1.29 9.01 2.65
CA VAL A 132 0.33 10.13 2.48
C VAL A 132 0.40 10.76 1.09
N PHE A 133 1.61 10.96 0.58
CA PHE A 133 1.82 11.56 -0.74
C PHE A 133 1.34 10.67 -1.90
N THR A 134 1.30 9.36 -1.68
CA THR A 134 0.91 8.39 -2.71
C THR A 134 -0.59 8.13 -2.72
N ILE A 135 -1.25 8.18 -1.56
CA ILE A 135 -2.65 7.76 -1.41
C ILE A 135 -3.59 8.54 -2.32
N ILE A 136 -3.43 9.86 -2.42
CA ILE A 136 -4.31 10.70 -3.26
C ILE A 136 -4.18 10.32 -4.76
N PRO A 137 -2.98 10.30 -5.36
CA PRO A 137 -2.79 9.77 -6.72
C PRO A 137 -3.34 8.35 -6.91
N PHE A 138 -3.14 7.46 -5.93
CA PHE A 138 -3.63 6.08 -5.99
C PHE A 138 -5.14 6.02 -6.07
N ILE A 139 -5.86 6.78 -5.25
CA ILE A 139 -7.32 6.80 -5.23
C ILE A 139 -7.87 7.28 -6.58
N LEU A 140 -7.31 8.37 -7.13
CA LEU A 140 -7.75 8.90 -8.43
C LEU A 140 -7.50 7.90 -9.55
N LEU A 141 -6.33 7.25 -9.56
CA LEU A 141 -5.99 6.22 -10.52
C LEU A 141 -6.92 5.00 -10.40
N PHE A 142 -7.18 4.52 -9.19
CA PHE A 142 -8.09 3.39 -8.95
C PHE A 142 -9.52 3.72 -9.36
N ARG A 143 -9.95 4.97 -9.13
CA ARG A 143 -11.30 5.40 -9.51
C ARG A 143 -11.44 5.48 -11.03
N TRP A 144 -10.41 5.96 -11.72
CA TRP A 144 -10.34 5.91 -13.18
C TRP A 144 -10.29 4.46 -13.70
N PHE A 145 -9.54 3.56 -13.06
CA PHE A 145 -9.54 2.13 -13.44
C PHE A 145 -10.93 1.50 -13.35
N MET A 146 -11.69 1.83 -12.31
CA MET A 146 -13.08 1.38 -12.19
C MET A 146 -13.91 1.83 -13.40
N ASP A 147 -13.78 3.09 -13.80
CA ASP A 147 -14.52 3.63 -14.94
C ASP A 147 -14.02 2.98 -16.26
N TYR A 148 -12.71 2.88 -16.48
CA TYR A 148 -12.11 2.27 -17.68
C TYR A 148 -12.51 0.80 -17.84
N PHE A 149 -12.33 -0.03 -16.80
CA PHE A 149 -12.66 -1.45 -16.88
C PHE A 149 -14.17 -1.73 -16.82
N SER A 150 -14.99 -0.80 -16.33
CA SER A 150 -16.45 -0.93 -16.44
C SER A 150 -16.95 -0.82 -17.88
N ALA A 151 -16.19 -0.16 -18.76
CA ALA A 151 -16.48 -0.09 -20.19
C ALA A 151 -16.12 -1.39 -20.95
N ILE A 152 -15.38 -2.32 -20.31
CA ILE A 152 -14.94 -3.60 -20.88
C ILE A 152 -15.17 -4.77 -19.89
N PRO A 153 -16.43 -5.01 -19.46
CA PRO A 153 -16.75 -5.87 -18.32
C PRO A 153 -16.38 -7.36 -18.51
N ASP A 154 -16.38 -7.82 -19.76
CA ASP A 154 -16.14 -9.22 -20.12
C ASP A 154 -14.65 -9.57 -20.20
N PHE A 155 -13.76 -8.57 -20.22
CA PHE A 155 -12.34 -8.86 -20.31
C PHE A 155 -11.84 -9.58 -19.05
N ARG A 156 -11.05 -10.63 -19.28
CA ARG A 156 -10.38 -11.41 -18.23
C ARG A 156 -8.93 -11.61 -18.60
N PHE A 157 -8.03 -11.19 -17.71
CA PHE A 157 -6.62 -11.50 -17.82
C PHE A 157 -6.44 -13.01 -17.66
N PHE A 158 -5.68 -13.62 -18.57
CA PHE A 158 -5.49 -15.07 -18.65
C PHE A 158 -6.79 -15.90 -18.69
N GLY A 159 -7.91 -15.30 -19.11
CA GLY A 159 -9.20 -15.98 -19.24
C GLY A 159 -10.01 -16.15 -17.95
N PHE A 160 -9.48 -15.82 -16.77
CA PHE A 160 -10.22 -15.98 -15.50
C PHE A 160 -10.07 -14.82 -14.51
N MET A 161 -9.06 -13.96 -14.67
CA MET A 161 -8.68 -12.97 -13.66
C MET A 161 -9.23 -11.58 -13.99
N THR A 162 -9.84 -10.90 -13.02
CA THR A 162 -10.23 -9.49 -13.17
C THR A 162 -9.02 -8.56 -13.10
N TRP A 163 -9.15 -7.33 -13.57
CA TRP A 163 -8.09 -6.32 -13.51
C TRP A 163 -7.56 -6.10 -12.08
N PHE A 164 -8.45 -6.17 -11.08
CA PHE A 164 -8.11 -5.95 -9.67
C PHE A 164 -7.16 -7.04 -9.16
N TRP A 165 -7.48 -8.31 -9.42
CA TRP A 165 -6.63 -9.43 -9.03
C TRP A 165 -5.31 -9.43 -9.80
N TYR A 166 -5.36 -9.09 -11.09
CA TYR A 166 -4.18 -8.95 -11.92
C TYR A 166 -3.22 -7.89 -11.37
N TYR A 167 -3.75 -6.69 -11.07
CA TYR A 167 -3.02 -5.62 -10.42
C TYR A 167 -2.38 -6.09 -9.11
N LEU A 168 -3.17 -6.71 -8.22
CA LEU A 168 -2.73 -7.08 -6.88
C LEU A 168 -1.60 -8.11 -6.91
N ILE A 169 -1.69 -9.13 -7.77
CA ILE A 169 -0.67 -10.17 -7.88
C ILE A 169 0.62 -9.59 -8.47
N PHE A 170 0.53 -8.88 -9.61
CA PHE A 170 1.71 -8.35 -10.28
C PHE A 170 2.39 -7.25 -9.47
N VAL A 171 1.65 -6.41 -8.74
CA VAL A 171 2.27 -5.38 -7.88
C VAL A 171 3.04 -6.03 -6.74
N MET A 172 2.56 -7.14 -6.16
CA MET A 172 3.31 -7.88 -5.14
C MET A 172 4.60 -8.49 -5.70
N ILE A 173 4.53 -9.08 -6.90
CA ILE A 173 5.70 -9.67 -7.58
C ILE A 173 6.73 -8.57 -7.89
N PHE A 174 6.33 -7.52 -8.60
CA PHE A 174 7.23 -6.42 -8.98
C PHE A 174 7.76 -5.67 -7.77
N SER A 175 6.94 -5.35 -6.78
CA SER A 175 7.42 -4.69 -5.55
C SER A 175 8.39 -5.57 -4.78
N GLY A 176 8.18 -6.90 -4.76
CA GLY A 176 9.11 -7.85 -4.17
C GLY A 176 10.48 -7.82 -4.85
N PHE A 177 10.50 -7.81 -6.18
CA PHE A 177 11.71 -7.67 -6.98
C PHE A 177 12.38 -6.30 -6.78
N LEU A 178 11.63 -5.21 -6.91
CA LEU A 178 12.11 -3.84 -6.82
C LEU A 178 12.64 -3.48 -5.43
N ARG A 179 12.02 -3.98 -4.35
CA ARG A 179 12.53 -3.78 -2.99
C ARG A 179 13.93 -4.38 -2.83
N LYS A 180 14.14 -5.59 -3.34
CA LYS A 180 15.46 -6.24 -3.34
C LYS A 180 16.46 -5.44 -4.16
N TRP A 181 16.08 -5.04 -5.37
CA TRP A 181 16.95 -4.30 -6.29
C TRP A 181 17.34 -2.92 -5.73
N MET A 182 16.38 -2.17 -5.19
CA MET A 182 16.60 -0.83 -4.64
C MET A 182 17.08 -0.82 -3.18
N LYS A 183 17.25 -2.00 -2.55
CA LYS A 183 17.56 -2.15 -1.11
C LYS A 183 16.55 -1.43 -0.20
N ALA A 184 15.28 -1.37 -0.60
CA ALA A 184 14.22 -0.83 0.25
C ALA A 184 13.80 -1.86 1.31
N ALA A 185 13.55 -1.38 2.52
CA ALA A 185 13.32 -2.17 3.72
C ALA A 185 11.93 -2.83 3.80
#